data_AF-A0A023GBX5-F1
#
_entry.id   AF-A0A023GBX5-F1
#
_cell.length_a   1.000
_cell.length_b   1.000
_cell.length_c   1.000
_cell.angle_alpha   90.00
_cell.angle_beta   90.00
_cell.angle_gamma   90.00
#
_symmetry.space_group_name_H-M   'P 1'
#
loop_
_entity.id
_entity.type
_entity.pdbx_description
1 polymer ?
#
loop_
_entity_poly.entity_id
_entity_poly.type
_entity_poly.pdbx_seq_one_letter_code
_entity_poly.pdbx_strand_id
1 'polypeptide(L)'
;MALNKGINIFKFMIGARLPSQNATPLGGLLSCRSMYTDWRMARDAKRRRVVKEYARLRLNINSLRKNDILPKSLQEVADKEIAALPLNSCYTRIHGRCVITSRARSFVRPWRVSRIMFRHLADYNNLSGVQRAMW
;
A
#
# COMPACT_ATOMS: atom_id res chain seq x y z
N MET A 1 -46.76 -14.06 -24.20
CA MET A 1 -45.89 -14.86 -23.31
C MET A 1 -44.62 -15.28 -24.05
N ALA A 2 -43.66 -14.38 -24.25
CA ALA A 2 -42.36 -14.72 -24.86
C ALA A 2 -41.28 -13.66 -24.60
N LEU A 3 -41.30 -13.00 -23.43
CA LEU A 3 -40.31 -11.95 -23.07
C LEU A 3 -39.75 -12.09 -21.64
N ASN A 4 -40.09 -13.16 -20.92
CA ASN A 4 -39.63 -13.40 -19.54
C ASN A 4 -38.53 -14.48 -19.41
N LYS A 5 -37.88 -14.87 -20.52
CA LYS A 5 -36.75 -15.82 -20.51
C LYS A 5 -35.36 -15.17 -20.61
N GLY A 6 -35.26 -13.85 -20.84
CA GLY A 6 -33.99 -13.12 -20.91
C GLY A 6 -33.47 -12.57 -19.59
N ILE A 7 -34.32 -12.45 -18.56
CA ILE A 7 -33.98 -11.78 -17.29
C ILE A 7 -33.21 -12.72 -16.33
N ASN A 8 -33.33 -14.03 -16.50
CA ASN A 8 -32.64 -15.01 -15.65
C ASN A 8 -31.19 -15.34 -16.05
N ILE A 9 -30.73 -14.86 -17.21
CA ILE A 9 -29.33 -15.05 -17.64
C ILE A 9 -28.42 -13.93 -17.11
N PHE A 10 -28.95 -12.71 -16.95
CA PHE A 10 -28.17 -11.57 -16.44
C PHE A 10 -27.96 -11.59 -14.92
N LYS A 11 -28.78 -12.34 -14.17
CA LYS A 11 -28.64 -12.49 -12.71
C LYS A 11 -27.53 -13.48 -12.31
N PHE A 12 -26.98 -14.25 -13.26
CA PHE A 12 -25.91 -15.22 -13.02
C PHE A 12 -24.50 -14.61 -13.08
N MET A 13 -24.33 -13.40 -13.64
CA MET A 13 -23.02 -12.75 -13.78
C MET A 13 -22.73 -11.61 -12.79
N ILE A 14 -23.65 -11.31 -11.86
CA ILE A 14 -23.40 -10.36 -10.74
C ILE A 14 -22.99 -11.11 -9.45
N GLY A 15 -23.01 -12.45 -9.48
CA GLY A 15 -22.74 -13.33 -8.35
C GLY A 15 -21.33 -13.92 -8.25
N ALA A 16 -20.37 -13.50 -9.09
CA ALA A 16 -18.97 -13.93 -8.97
C ALA A 16 -18.30 -13.16 -7.81
N ARG A 17 -18.65 -13.57 -6.59
CA ARG A 17 -17.94 -13.22 -5.36
C ARG A 17 -16.50 -13.69 -5.53
N LEU A 18 -15.57 -12.75 -5.71
CA LEU A 18 -14.14 -13.02 -5.66
C LEU A 18 -13.85 -13.87 -4.39
N PRO A 19 -13.15 -15.02 -4.49
CA PRO A 19 -12.80 -15.80 -3.32
C PRO A 19 -11.67 -15.07 -2.59
N SER A 20 -12.03 -14.07 -1.79
CA SER A 20 -11.16 -13.47 -0.78
C SER A 20 -11.57 -13.95 0.61
N GLN A 21 -11.77 -15.25 0.76
CA GLN A 21 -11.95 -15.86 2.07
C GLN A 21 -10.76 -16.79 2.31
N ASN A 22 -9.85 -16.36 3.18
CA ASN A 22 -8.84 -17.22 3.77
C ASN A 22 -9.58 -18.23 4.68
N ALA A 23 -10.03 -19.34 4.12
CA ALA A 23 -10.62 -20.43 4.88
C ALA A 23 -9.50 -21.38 5.36
N THR A 24 -9.35 -21.52 6.68
CA THR A 24 -8.68 -22.70 7.25
C THR A 24 -9.64 -23.89 7.16
N PRO A 25 -9.14 -25.14 7.15
CA PRO A 25 -9.96 -26.33 6.86
C PRO A 25 -11.04 -26.66 7.91
N LEU A 26 -11.24 -25.82 8.94
CA LEU A 26 -12.19 -26.04 10.05
C LEU A 26 -13.23 -24.93 10.22
N GLY A 27 -13.49 -24.10 9.20
CA GLY A 27 -14.76 -23.37 9.12
C GLY A 27 -15.05 -22.33 10.22
N GLY A 28 -14.03 -21.79 10.89
CA GLY A 28 -14.18 -20.65 11.80
C GLY A 28 -13.99 -19.33 11.06
N LEU A 29 -15.03 -18.49 10.98
CA LEU A 29 -14.87 -17.08 10.60
C LEU A 29 -14.10 -16.38 11.73
N LEU A 30 -12.78 -16.25 11.58
CA LEU A 30 -12.05 -15.27 12.38
C LEU A 30 -12.64 -13.91 12.05
N SER A 31 -13.16 -13.18 13.04
CA SER A 31 -13.47 -11.77 12.83
C SER A 31 -12.16 -11.11 12.39
N CYS A 32 -12.08 -10.64 11.14
CA CYS A 32 -10.96 -9.88 10.65
C CYS A 32 -10.99 -8.52 11.38
N ARG A 33 -10.55 -8.46 12.64
CA ARG A 33 -10.63 -7.25 13.47
C ARG A 33 -9.75 -6.11 12.94
N SER A 34 -8.96 -6.35 11.89
CA SER A 34 -8.28 -5.29 11.15
C SER A 34 -8.26 -5.59 9.66
N MET A 35 -8.54 -4.58 8.83
CA MET A 35 -8.44 -4.64 7.36
C MET A 35 -6.99 -4.85 6.84
N TYR A 36 -6.05 -5.15 7.74
CA TYR A 36 -4.61 -5.30 7.47
C TYR A 36 -4.12 -6.63 8.05
N THR A 37 -3.06 -7.20 7.47
CA THR A 37 -2.48 -8.47 7.95
C THR A 37 -1.89 -8.35 9.36
N ASP A 38 -1.25 -7.21 9.65
CA ASP A 38 -0.53 -6.95 10.90
C ASP A 38 -0.77 -5.52 11.39
N TRP A 39 -0.66 -5.28 12.70
CA TRP A 39 -0.62 -3.95 13.29
C TRP A 39 0.49 -3.06 12.70
N ARG A 40 1.59 -3.68 12.26
CA ARG A 40 2.72 -3.00 11.59
C ARG A 40 2.31 -2.39 10.26
N MET A 41 1.45 -3.09 9.53
CA MET A 41 0.89 -2.62 8.26
C MET A 41 -0.12 -1.50 8.51
N ALA A 42 -1.00 -1.65 9.51
CA ALA A 42 -1.93 -0.60 9.92
C ALA A 42 -1.20 0.69 10.33
N ARG A 43 -0.07 0.58 11.05
CA ARG A 43 0.79 1.71 11.43
C ARG A 43 1.41 2.38 10.21
N ASP A 44 1.92 1.61 9.25
CA ASP A 44 2.50 2.17 8.01
C ASP A 44 1.42 2.85 7.14
N ALA A 45 0.22 2.26 7.07
CA ALA A 45 -0.92 2.85 6.37
C ALA A 45 -1.35 4.18 7.00
N LYS A 46 -1.35 4.30 8.33
CA LYS A 46 -1.57 5.58 9.02
C LYS A 46 -0.50 6.62 8.65
N ARG A 47 0.78 6.23 8.61
CA ARG A 47 1.86 7.14 8.20
C ARG A 47 1.70 7.63 6.77
N ARG A 48 1.39 6.74 5.82
CA ARG A 48 1.18 7.12 4.41
C ARG A 48 0.05 8.14 4.24
N ARG A 49 -1.02 8.03 5.04
CA ARG A 49 -2.11 9.02 5.06
C ARG A 49 -1.62 10.39 5.51
N VAL A 50 -0.95 10.45 6.65
CA VAL A 50 -0.37 11.70 7.18
C VAL A 50 0.66 12.29 6.21
N VAL A 51 1.53 11.47 5.62
CA VAL A 51 2.51 11.95 4.62
C VAL A 51 1.80 12.54 3.40
N LYS A 52 0.69 11.94 2.94
CA LYS A 52 -0.10 12.48 1.82
C LYS A 52 -0.68 13.86 2.15
N GLU A 53 -1.22 14.04 3.36
CA GLU A 53 -1.78 15.30 3.83
C GLU A 53 -0.72 16.42 3.89
N TYR A 54 0.45 16.13 4.47
CA TYR A 54 1.50 17.12 4.72
C TYR A 54 2.56 17.22 3.60
N ALA A 55 2.43 16.46 2.52
CA ALA A 55 3.44 16.39 1.45
C ALA A 55 3.76 17.76 0.85
N ARG A 56 2.72 18.54 0.50
CA ARG A 56 2.88 19.84 -0.13
C ARG A 56 3.51 20.87 0.82
N LEU A 57 3.05 20.90 2.07
CA LEU A 57 3.59 21.80 3.09
C LEU A 57 5.08 21.53 3.32
N ARG A 58 5.46 20.26 3.50
CA ARG A 58 6.87 19.89 3.69
C ARG A 58 7.73 20.18 2.47
N LEU A 59 7.19 20.05 1.25
CA LEU A 59 7.91 20.40 0.03
C LEU A 59 8.23 21.89 0.00
N ASN A 60 7.23 22.72 0.28
CA ASN A 60 7.38 24.18 0.30
C ASN A 60 8.41 24.62 1.35
N ILE A 61 8.29 24.17 2.60
CA ILE A 61 9.23 24.60 3.65
C ILE A 61 10.64 24.06 3.38
N ASN A 62 10.77 22.84 2.82
CA ASN A 62 12.09 22.34 2.42
C ASN A 62 12.71 23.13 1.28
N SER A 63 11.92 23.68 0.35
CA SER A 63 12.47 24.57 -0.68
C SER A 63 13.08 25.81 -0.04
N LEU A 64 12.35 26.50 0.85
CA LEU A 64 12.85 27.67 1.59
C LEU A 64 14.15 27.38 2.34
N ARG A 65 14.19 26.24 3.04
CA ARG A 65 15.36 25.83 3.83
C ARG A 65 16.60 25.54 2.97
N LYS A 66 16.43 24.95 1.79
CA LYS A 66 17.54 24.52 0.92
C LYS A 66 17.95 25.59 -0.11
N ASN A 67 17.45 26.81 0.01
CA ASN A 67 17.76 27.90 -0.91
C ASN A 67 18.95 28.71 -0.42
N ASP A 68 19.98 28.85 -1.25
CA ASP A 68 21.18 29.65 -0.93
C ASP A 68 20.99 31.17 -1.13
N ILE A 69 19.93 31.57 -1.85
CA ILE A 69 19.65 32.97 -2.21
C ILE A 69 18.95 33.72 -1.07
N LEU A 70 18.20 33.00 -0.22
CA LEU A 70 17.38 33.60 0.82
C LEU A 70 18.23 34.01 2.04
N PRO A 71 17.83 35.06 2.78
CA PRO A 71 18.50 35.42 4.02
C PRO A 71 18.38 34.29 5.06
N LYS A 72 19.45 34.12 5.86
CA LYS A 72 19.54 33.06 6.88
C LYS A 72 18.41 33.12 7.92
N SER A 73 17.93 34.31 8.25
CA SER A 73 16.81 34.50 9.18
C SER A 73 15.53 33.76 8.73
N LEU A 74 15.25 33.75 7.43
CA LEU A 74 14.10 33.00 6.89
C LEU A 74 14.33 31.48 6.92
N GLN A 75 15.57 31.04 6.71
CA GLN A 75 15.92 29.62 6.83
C GLN A 75 15.73 29.12 8.27
N GLU A 76 16.13 29.91 9.26
CA GLU A 76 15.93 29.58 10.69
C GLU A 76 14.44 29.46 11.06
N VAL A 77 13.58 30.30 10.48
CA VAL A 77 12.12 30.21 10.67
C VAL A 77 11.59 28.92 10.01
N ALA A 78 12.02 28.63 8.78
CA ALA A 78 11.63 27.41 8.08
C ALA A 78 12.07 26.13 8.83
N ASP A 79 13.23 26.15 9.48
CA ASP A 79 13.70 25.04 10.31
C ASP A 79 12.81 24.83 11.55
N LYS A 80 12.41 25.91 12.22
CA LYS A 80 11.45 25.85 13.35
C LYS A 80 10.10 25.30 12.89
N GLU A 81 9.59 25.75 11.74
CA GLU A 81 8.33 25.26 11.17
C GLU A 81 8.40 23.77 10.82
N ILE A 82 9.48 23.30 10.17
CA ILE A 82 9.67 21.87 9.85
C ILE A 82 9.71 21.01 11.11
N ALA A 83 10.34 21.51 12.17
CA ALA A 83 10.45 20.82 13.46
C ALA A 83 9.10 20.74 14.20
N ALA A 84 8.23 21.74 14.03
CA ALA A 84 6.89 21.75 14.63
C ALA A 84 5.91 20.74 13.99
N LEU A 85 6.16 20.32 12.74
CA LEU A 85 5.28 19.37 12.04
C LEU A 85 5.27 17.98 12.69
N PRO A 86 4.16 17.21 12.57
CA PRO A 86 4.06 15.90 13.17
C PRO A 86 5.13 14.95 12.62
N LEU A 87 5.84 14.23 13.50
CA LEU A 87 6.97 13.37 13.12
C LEU A 87 6.62 12.32 12.04
N ASN A 88 5.39 11.80 12.07
CA ASN A 88 4.91 10.81 11.10
C ASN A 88 4.66 11.37 9.69
N SER A 89 4.71 12.70 9.51
CA SER A 89 4.66 13.35 8.18
C SER A 89 5.96 13.22 7.39
N CYS A 90 7.05 12.76 8.01
CA CYS A 90 8.33 12.57 7.33
C CYS A 90 8.28 11.34 6.41
N TYR A 91 8.59 11.55 5.12
CA TYR A 91 8.57 10.49 4.11
C TYR A 91 9.57 9.36 4.41
N THR A 92 10.71 9.68 5.06
CA THR A 92 11.76 8.72 5.42
C THR A 92 11.27 7.60 6.36
N ARG A 93 10.17 7.82 7.10
CA ARG A 93 9.61 6.85 8.05
C ARG A 93 8.68 5.80 7.41
N ILE A 94 8.38 5.93 6.12
CA ILE A 94 7.58 4.96 5.38
C ILE A 94 8.44 3.73 5.09
N HIS A 95 7.89 2.54 5.30
CA HIS A 95 8.54 1.30 4.87
C HIS A 95 7.78 0.64 3.72
N GLY A 96 8.53 0.20 2.71
CA GLY A 96 8.00 -0.69 1.68
C GLY A 96 7.74 -2.08 2.27
N ARG A 97 6.47 -2.38 2.54
CA ARG A 97 6.02 -3.70 3.02
C ARG A 97 5.34 -4.47 1.91
N CYS A 98 5.40 -5.80 2.00
CA CYS A 98 4.55 -6.70 1.21
C CYS A 98 3.08 -6.39 1.48
N VAL A 99 2.28 -6.24 0.42
CA VAL A 99 0.84 -5.97 0.52
C VAL A 99 0.08 -7.16 1.12
N ILE A 100 0.52 -8.39 0.85
CA ILE A 100 -0.16 -9.62 1.28
C ILE A 100 0.24 -10.00 2.71
N THR A 101 1.55 -10.08 2.97
CA THR A 101 2.10 -10.69 4.20
C THR A 101 2.72 -9.70 5.18
N SER A 102 2.68 -8.39 4.93
CA SER A 102 3.30 -7.34 5.78
C SER A 102 4.85 -7.34 5.86
N ARG A 103 5.52 -8.35 5.29
CA ARG A 103 6.98 -8.53 5.34
C ARG A 103 7.72 -7.25 4.94
N ALA A 104 8.59 -6.77 5.83
CA ALA A 104 9.31 -5.50 5.65
C ALA A 104 10.55 -5.59 4.76
N ARG A 105 11.26 -6.73 4.77
CA ARG A 105 12.52 -6.91 4.06
C ARG A 105 12.37 -7.81 2.85
N SER A 106 13.23 -7.59 1.85
CA SER A 106 13.29 -8.38 0.62
C SER A 106 11.93 -8.44 -0.08
N PHE A 107 11.37 -7.26 -0.36
CA PHE A 107 10.17 -7.12 -1.19
C PHE A 107 10.59 -6.60 -2.57
N VAL A 108 9.90 -7.08 -3.61
CA VAL A 108 10.16 -6.72 -4.98
C VAL A 108 9.33 -5.48 -5.30
N ARG A 109 10.00 -4.35 -5.58
CA ARG A 109 9.37 -3.02 -5.64
C ARG A 109 8.27 -2.89 -6.71
N PRO A 110 8.44 -3.36 -7.96
CA PRO A 110 7.42 -3.23 -9.01
C PRO A 110 6.10 -3.90 -8.62
N TRP A 111 6.15 -5.14 -8.11
CA TRP A 111 4.97 -5.90 -7.73
C TRP A 111 4.49 -5.67 -6.28
N ARG A 112 5.26 -4.95 -5.45
CA ARG A 112 4.97 -4.69 -4.03
C ARG A 112 4.70 -5.94 -3.18
N VAL A 113 5.28 -7.08 -3.58
CA VAL A 113 5.17 -8.36 -2.86
C VAL A 113 6.51 -8.80 -2.28
N SER A 114 6.47 -9.62 -1.23
CA SER A 114 7.68 -10.25 -0.69
C SER A 114 8.29 -11.23 -1.69
N ARG A 115 9.59 -11.49 -1.60
CA ARG A 115 10.26 -12.49 -2.46
C ARG A 115 9.61 -13.89 -2.42
N ILE A 116 9.05 -14.28 -1.26
CA ILE A 116 8.41 -15.61 -1.10
C ILE A 116 7.12 -15.64 -1.91
N MET A 117 6.30 -14.60 -1.74
CA MET A 117 5.02 -14.53 -2.44
C MET A 117 5.21 -14.24 -3.93
N PHE A 118 6.25 -13.51 -4.31
CA PHE A 118 6.65 -13.34 -5.69
C PHE A 118 6.96 -14.68 -6.35
N ARG A 119 7.78 -15.52 -5.71
CA ARG A 119 8.09 -16.87 -6.21
C ARG A 119 6.84 -17.73 -6.33
N HIS A 120 6.01 -17.77 -5.29
CA HIS A 120 4.74 -18.50 -5.34
C HIS A 120 3.85 -18.04 -6.51
N LEU A 121 3.68 -16.74 -6.70
CA LEU A 121 2.89 -16.21 -7.81
C LEU A 121 3.52 -16.50 -9.18
N ALA A 122 4.85 -16.46 -9.29
CA ALA A 122 5.56 -16.78 -10.52
C ALA A 122 5.50 -18.28 -10.87
N ASP A 123 5.71 -19.17 -9.90
CA ASP A 123 5.72 -20.63 -10.11
C ASP A 123 4.33 -21.14 -10.55
N TYR A 124 3.25 -20.50 -10.07
CA TYR A 124 1.87 -20.80 -10.49
C TYR A 124 1.37 -19.93 -11.65
N ASN A 125 2.25 -19.27 -12.39
CA ASN A 125 1.91 -18.45 -13.57
C ASN A 125 0.85 -17.36 -13.34
N ASN A 126 0.75 -16.84 -12.11
CA ASN A 126 -0.15 -15.73 -11.78
C ASN A 126 0.43 -14.35 -12.16
N LEU A 127 1.68 -14.30 -12.63
CA LEU A 127 2.36 -13.09 -13.09
C LEU A 127 2.59 -13.16 -14.59
N SER A 128 2.03 -12.20 -15.33
CA SER A 128 2.21 -12.11 -16.78
C SER A 128 3.66 -11.83 -17.15
N GLY A 129 4.23 -12.63 -18.06
CA GLY A 129 5.57 -12.42 -18.62
C GLY A 129 6.74 -12.73 -17.68
N VAL A 130 6.47 -13.28 -16.48
CA VAL A 130 7.54 -13.73 -15.58
C VAL A 130 7.89 -15.18 -15.93
N GLN A 131 9.12 -15.39 -16.39
CA GLN A 131 9.67 -16.72 -16.71
C GLN A 131 10.94 -16.95 -15.89
N ARG A 132 11.33 -18.22 -15.75
CA ARG A 132 12.64 -18.55 -15.18
C ARG A 132 13.71 -18.13 -16.19
N ALA A 133 14.78 -17.51 -15.69
CA ALA A 133 15.93 -17.19 -16.52
C ALA A 133 16.55 -18.50 -17.04
N MET A 134 16.71 -18.59 -18.36
CA MET A 134 17.37 -19.68 -19.06
C MET A 134 18.50 -19.03 -19.85
N TRP A 135 19.72 -19.44 -19.57
CA TRP A 135 20.94 -19.05 -20.29
C TRP A 135 21.72 -20.30 -20.65
#